data_AF-A0ABD6EWI0-F1
#
_entry.id   AF-A0ABD6EWI0-F1
#
_cell.length_a   1.000
_cell.length_b   1.000
_cell.length_c   1.000
_cell.angle_alpha   90.00
_cell.angle_beta   90.00
_cell.angle_gamma   90.00
#
_symmetry.space_group_name_H-M   'P 1'
#
loop_
_entity.id
_entity.type
_entity.pdbx_description
1 polymer ?
#
loop_
_entity_poly.entity_id
_entity_poly.type
_entity_poly.pdbx_seq_one_letter_code
_entity_poly.pdbx_strand_id
1 'polypeptide(L)'
;MTLMGPLTDRADEENNRIFGYGKMEKCSSVGFRKYYRAVILLEVIKRGVKFYGNGKLLCTFESEKFNSKDISQISASGVKFFGVLANTCDDYILS
;
A
#
# COMPACT_ATOMS: atom_id res chain seq x y z
N MET A 1 9.24 2.46 -8.40
CA MET A 1 7.97 2.80 -7.73
C MET A 1 8.23 2.61 -6.26
N THR A 2 8.12 3.69 -5.48
CA THR A 2 8.48 3.69 -4.06
C THR A 2 7.20 3.54 -3.28
N LEU A 3 7.12 2.51 -2.44
CA LEU A 3 6.02 2.31 -1.51
C LEU A 3 6.49 2.76 -0.14
N MET A 4 5.95 3.90 0.29
CA MET A 4 6.14 4.40 1.64
C MET A 4 4.83 4.13 2.38
N GLY A 5 4.85 3.16 3.28
CA GLY A 5 3.77 2.96 4.23
C GLY A 5 3.94 3.95 5.39
N PRO A 6 2.87 4.60 5.87
CA PRO A 6 2.93 5.30 7.13
C PRO A 6 3.12 4.25 8.23
N LEU A 7 4.26 4.29 8.92
CA LEU A 7 4.28 3.83 10.31
C LEU A 7 3.88 5.04 11.13
N THR A 8 2.86 4.88 11.95
CA THR A 8 2.53 5.82 13.01
C THR A 8 3.65 5.85 14.04
N ASP A 9 4.75 6.52 13.72
CA ASP A 9 5.48 7.24 14.73
C ASP A 9 4.89 8.65 14.66
N ARG A 10 3.69 8.78 15.27
CA ARG A 10 2.93 10.04 15.52
C ARG A 10 3.85 11.25 15.37
N ALA A 11 3.39 12.31 14.74
CA ALA A 11 3.71 13.67 15.15
C ALA A 11 2.43 14.47 15.27
N ASP A 12 1.93 14.46 16.51
CA ASP A 12 1.26 15.64 17.07
C ASP A 12 2.19 16.83 16.89
N GLU A 13 1.75 17.84 16.16
CA GLU A 13 2.42 19.15 16.09
C GLU A 13 2.36 19.90 17.43
N GLU A 14 1.70 19.33 18.45
CA GLU A 14 1.77 19.78 19.85
C GLU A 14 2.91 19.10 20.64
N ASN A 15 3.55 18.03 20.12
CA ASN A 15 4.50 17.16 20.83
C ASN A 15 5.84 16.85 20.11
N ASN A 16 6.24 17.64 19.10
CA ASN A 16 7.60 17.61 18.54
C ASN A 16 8.10 16.21 18.12
N ARG A 17 7.31 15.46 17.34
CA ARG A 17 7.73 14.13 16.89
C ARG A 17 8.15 14.15 15.41
N ILE A 18 9.12 13.31 15.09
CA ILE A 18 9.67 13.15 13.75
C ILE A 18 9.02 11.88 13.20
N PHE A 19 8.26 11.99 12.11
CA PHE A 19 7.81 10.81 11.35
C PHE A 19 9.03 10.18 10.66
N GLY A 20 9.57 9.11 11.23
CA GLY A 20 10.64 8.33 10.64
C GLY A 20 10.10 7.41 9.54
N TYR A 21 10.86 7.24 8.45
CA TYR A 21 10.57 6.19 7.48
C TYR A 21 11.06 4.84 8.00
N GLY A 22 10.23 3.80 7.86
CA GLY A 22 10.65 2.42 8.09
C GLY A 22 11.67 1.93 7.05
N LYS A 23 12.09 0.66 7.17
CA LYS A 23 13.01 0.03 6.22
C LYS A 23 12.40 0.05 4.81
N MET A 24 13.15 0.56 3.85
CA MET A 24 12.74 0.58 2.46
C MET A 24 12.90 -0.79 1.81
N GLU A 25 11.85 -1.28 1.15
CA GLU A 25 11.89 -2.52 0.37
C GLU A 25 11.89 -2.21 -1.13
N LYS A 26 12.73 -2.94 -1.87
CA LYS A 26 12.79 -2.83 -3.33
C LYS A 26 11.90 -3.90 -3.95
N CYS A 27 10.93 -3.46 -4.73
CA CYS A 27 10.07 -4.35 -5.51
C CYS A 27 10.69 -4.72 -6.86
N SER A 28 10.22 -5.82 -7.43
CA SER A 28 10.58 -6.23 -8.79
C SER A 28 10.21 -5.15 -9.80
N SER A 29 11.05 -4.99 -10.82
CA SER A 29 10.75 -4.06 -11.92
C SER A 29 9.64 -4.63 -12.80
N VAL A 30 8.60 -3.82 -12.99
CA VAL A 30 7.57 -4.04 -14.00
C VAL A 30 7.83 -3.05 -15.12
N GLY A 31 7.54 -3.46 -16.36
CA GLY A 31 7.67 -2.64 -17.55
C GLY A 31 6.66 -1.50 -17.64
N PHE A 32 6.45 -0.74 -16.57
CA PHE A 32 5.69 0.50 -16.60
C PHE A 32 6.41 1.48 -17.51
N ARG A 33 5.69 1.96 -18.53
CA ARG A 33 6.21 2.94 -19.48
C ARG A 33 5.70 4.32 -19.08
N LYS A 34 6.60 5.31 -19.13
CA LYS A 34 6.24 6.71 -18.89
C LYS A 34 5.11 7.10 -19.87
N TYR A 35 4.10 7.81 -19.36
CA TYR A 35 2.91 8.27 -20.11
C TYR A 35 1.88 7.21 -20.49
N TYR A 36 2.06 5.94 -20.09
CA TYR A 36 1.06 4.89 -20.28
C TYR A 36 0.21 4.71 -19.04
N ARG A 37 -1.05 4.31 -19.23
CA ARG A 37 -1.92 3.88 -18.13
C ARG A 37 -1.39 2.58 -17.55
N ALA A 38 -1.45 2.47 -16.24
CA ALA A 38 -1.09 1.28 -15.50
C ALA A 38 -2.21 0.95 -14.52
N VAL A 39 -2.46 -0.34 -14.33
CA VAL A 39 -3.34 -0.85 -13.27
C VAL A 39 -2.46 -1.53 -12.24
N ILE A 40 -2.64 -1.10 -10.99
CA ILE A 40 -2.00 -1.69 -9.82
C ILE A 40 -3.11 -2.27 -8.97
N LEU A 41 -2.97 -3.54 -8.60
CA LEU A 41 -3.85 -4.19 -7.65
C LEU A 41 -3.13 -4.26 -6.30
N LEU A 42 -3.84 -3.88 -5.26
CA LEU A 42 -3.43 -3.98 -3.87
C LEU A 42 -4.27 -5.06 -3.20
N GLU A 43 -3.62 -6.10 -2.69
CA GLU A 43 -4.28 -7.11 -1.86
C GLU A 43 -3.82 -6.90 -0.43
N VAL A 44 -4.74 -6.44 0.42
CA VAL A 44 -4.48 -6.30 1.85
C VAL A 44 -4.66 -7.66 2.50
N ILE A 45 -3.60 -8.14 3.15
CA ILE A 45 -3.59 -9.39 3.90
C ILE A 45 -3.45 -9.08 5.40
N LYS A 46 -3.69 -10.08 6.26
CA LYS A 46 -3.72 -9.91 7.72
C LYS A 46 -2.49 -9.17 8.30
N ARG A 47 -1.30 -9.39 7.73
CA ARG A 47 -0.02 -8.85 8.21
C ARG A 47 0.71 -7.99 7.19
N GLY A 48 0.04 -7.54 6.14
CA GLY A 48 0.74 -6.84 5.07
C GLY A 48 -0.09 -6.47 3.86
N VAL A 49 0.63 -6.13 2.78
CA VAL A 49 0.04 -5.79 1.48
C VAL A 49 0.86 -6.43 0.37
N LYS A 50 0.17 -7.09 -0.57
CA LYS A 50 0.78 -7.55 -1.83
C LYS A 50 0.47 -6.56 -2.94
N PHE A 51 1.49 -6.30 -3.75
CA PHE A 51 1.41 -5.36 -4.88
C PHE A 51 1.48 -6.14 -6.18
N TYR A 52 0.48 -5.98 -7.04
CA TYR A 52 0.49 -6.55 -8.37
C TYR A 52 0.45 -5.47 -9.43
N GLY A 53 1.27 -5.63 -10.47
CA GLY A 53 1.29 -4.78 -11.66
C GLY A 53 1.08 -5.64 -12.89
N ASN A 54 0.10 -5.28 -13.73
CA ASN A 54 -0.26 -6.06 -14.92
C ASN A 54 -0.49 -7.56 -14.60
N GLY A 55 -1.14 -7.84 -13.47
CA GLY A 55 -1.44 -9.22 -13.01
C GLY A 55 -0.25 -10.00 -12.44
N LYS A 56 0.95 -9.41 -12.37
CA LYS A 56 2.14 -10.06 -11.78
C LYS A 56 2.43 -9.51 -10.39
N LEU A 57 2.77 -10.39 -9.45
CA LEU A 57 3.23 -9.99 -8.12
C LEU A 57 4.56 -9.25 -8.25
N LEU A 58 4.64 -8.05 -7.66
CA LEU A 58 5.82 -7.19 -7.70
C LEU A 58 6.64 -7.33 -6.44
N CYS A 59 5.95 -7.29 -5.30
CA CYS A 59 6.48 -7.40 -3.96
C CYS A 59 5.36 -7.66 -2.97
N THR A 60 5.75 -8.17 -1.82
CA THR A 60 4.89 -8.37 -0.66
C THR A 60 5.55 -7.64 0.49
N PHE A 61 4.83 -6.72 1.10
CA PHE A 61 5.27 -6.04 2.32
C PHE A 61 4.58 -6.71 3.49
N GLU A 62 5.35 -7.22 4.45
CA GLU A 62 4.83 -7.82 5.68
C GLU A 62 5.45 -7.16 6.91
N SER A 63 4.62 -6.95 7.93
CA SER A 63 5.06 -6.42 9.21
C SER A 63 4.14 -6.92 10.32
N GLU A 64 4.73 -7.31 11.45
CA GLU A 64 3.97 -7.67 12.65
C GLU A 64 3.19 -6.49 13.24
N LYS A 65 3.62 -5.27 12.91
CA LYS A 65 2.95 -4.02 13.31
C LYS A 65 1.82 -3.62 12.36
N PHE A 66 1.69 -4.30 11.21
CA PHE A 66 0.64 -3.99 10.24
C PHE A 66 -0.66 -4.70 10.63
N ASN A 67 -1.75 -3.95 10.64
CA ASN A 67 -3.09 -4.45 10.84
C ASN A 67 -4.01 -3.82 9.80
N SER A 68 -4.68 -4.67 9.02
CA SER A 68 -5.52 -4.23 7.91
C SER A 68 -6.68 -3.31 8.33
N LYS A 69 -7.15 -3.45 9.58
CA LYS A 69 -8.25 -2.64 10.13
C LYS A 69 -7.86 -1.18 10.37
N ASP A 70 -6.57 -0.89 10.44
CA ASP A 70 -6.07 0.46 10.71
C ASP A 70 -5.94 1.30 9.43
N ILE A 71 -6.21 0.71 8.26
CA ILE A 71 -6.18 1.39 6.97
C ILE A 71 -7.49 2.14 6.75
N SER A 72 -7.44 3.47 6.90
CA SER A 72 -8.58 4.36 6.65
C SER A 72 -8.49 5.13 5.33
N GLN A 73 -7.30 5.19 4.73
CA GLN A 73 -7.04 6.01 3.56
C GLN A 73 -6.04 5.34 2.61
N ILE A 74 -6.28 5.51 1.31
CA ILE A 74 -5.32 5.21 0.25
C ILE A 74 -5.04 6.51 -0.50
N SER A 75 -3.77 6.83 -0.70
CA SER A 75 -3.33 7.99 -1.47
C SER A 75 -2.28 7.59 -2.51
N ALA A 76 -2.25 8.32 -3.62
CA ALA A 76 -1.26 8.13 -4.68
C ALA A 76 -0.71 9.49 -5.08
N SER A 77 0.62 9.58 -5.20
CA SER A 77 1.33 10.79 -5.62
C SER A 77 2.23 10.49 -6.82
N GLY A 78 2.55 11.54 -7.60
CA GLY A 78 3.41 11.41 -8.78
C GLY A 78 2.78 10.68 -9.98
N VAL A 79 1.48 10.39 -9.94
CA VAL A 79 0.71 9.75 -11.02
C VAL A 79 -0.60 10.48 -11.26
N LYS A 80 -1.10 10.49 -12.49
CA LYS A 80 -2.46 10.95 -12.78
C LYS A 80 -3.44 9.85 -12.38
N PHE A 81 -4.27 10.14 -11.37
CA PHE A 81 -5.23 9.19 -10.84
C PHE A 81 -6.49 9.14 -11.74
N PHE A 82 -6.93 7.93 -12.08
CA PHE A 82 -8.12 7.71 -12.92
C PHE A 82 -9.31 7.11 -12.14
N GLY A 83 -9.06 6.40 -11.05
CA GLY A 83 -10.10 5.80 -10.21
C GLY A 83 -9.59 4.66 -9.33
N VAL A 84 -10.37 4.32 -8.31
CA VAL A 84 -10.20 3.11 -7.48
C VAL A 84 -11.29 2.12 -7.88
N LEU A 85 -10.93 0.86 -8.07
CA LEU A 85 -11.87 -0.26 -8.04
C LEU A 85 -11.59 -1.03 -6.75
N ALA A 86 -12.57 -1.08 -5.85
CA ALA A 86 -12.47 -1.79 -4.59
C ALA A 86 -13.45 -2.97 -4.62
N ASN A 87 -12.93 -4.18 -4.44
CA ASN A 87 -13.73 -5.34 -4.10
C ASN A 87 -13.42 -5.68 -2.64
N THR A 88 -14.40 -5.50 -1.77
CA THR A 88 -14.35 -6.03 -0.40
C THR A 88 -14.90 -7.44 -0.44
N CYS A 89 -14.04 -8.43 -0.27
CA CYS A 89 -14.51 -9.76 0.12
C CYS A 89 -14.75 -9.69 1.62
N ASP A 90 -15.96 -9.31 2.03
CA ASP A 90 -16.37 -9.55 3.40
C ASP A 90 -16.34 -11.06 3.62
N ASP A 91 -15.63 -11.49 4.67
CA ASP A 91 -15.66 -12.86 5.16
C ASP A 91 -17.13 -13.21 5.45
N TYR A 92 -17.78 -13.93 4.53
CA TYR A 92 -18.97 -14.68 4.88
C TYR A 92 -18.54 -15.68 5.96
N ILE A 93 -18.84 -15.33 7.21
CA ILE A 93 -18.94 -16.29 8.30
C ILE A 93 -19.98 -17.31 7.85
N LEU A 94 -19.53 -18.43 7.30
CA LEU A 94 -20.32 -19.65 7.24
C LEU A 94 -20.46 -20.10 8.70
N SER A 95 -21.55 -19.65 9.33
CA SER A 95 -22.12 -20.17 10.57
C SER A 95 -22.56 -21.62 10.39
#